data_AF-A0A9W2ZF63-F1
#
_entry.id   AF-A0A9W2ZF63-F1
#
_cell.length_a   1.000
_cell.length_b   1.000
_cell.length_c   1.000
_cell.angle_alpha   90.00
_cell.angle_beta   90.00
_cell.angle_gamma   90.00
#
_symmetry.space_group_name_H-M   'P 1'
#
loop_
_entity.id
_entity.type
_entity.pdbx_description
1 polymer ?
#
loop_
_entity_poly.entity_id
_entity_poly.type
_entity_poly.pdbx_seq_one_letter_code
_entity_poly.pdbx_strand_id
1 'polypeptide(L)'
;MKRPFLLLSVVWLLIIQESTTDAQDADDDSRCEVGCDLDTNDLVCGSNNKTYRNECELYAENRCYRRASPYLTVAYNEVCTRSRRCKDSCENSTKPVCGSNLKTYPSACHLYAENLCLQPKNPVYIAYTAECARGRCLFACLYVYDPVCGSNKKTYASSCELYSENCRLRPNGPFVTIIYPGECDKTPCDIKCSMEYKPICGDDSITYSNKCHLDAKNACNGPDITSVEVSYEDECYVNAQGYGNPCNRACTRENNPVCGSNGVTYSNPCLLRVFNDCDNLNGPPVTIQYYGECRRPRPGGY
;
A
#
# COMPACT_ATOMS: atom_id res chain seq x y z
N MET A 1 19.15 -4.22 76.35
CA MET A 1 20.11 -3.23 76.90
C MET A 1 20.47 -2.24 75.79
N LYS A 2 20.41 -0.94 76.12
CA LYS A 2 21.01 0.29 75.54
C LYS A 2 21.57 0.22 74.09
N ARG A 3 20.98 0.87 73.06
CA ARG A 3 21.07 2.31 72.62
C ARG A 3 22.37 2.69 71.86
N PRO A 4 22.39 3.75 71.01
CA PRO A 4 22.63 3.72 69.56
C PRO A 4 23.87 4.56 69.13
N PHE A 5 24.17 4.72 67.84
CA PHE A 5 24.90 5.91 67.34
C PHE A 5 24.51 6.30 65.91
N LEU A 6 24.20 7.59 65.76
CA LEU A 6 23.85 8.32 64.54
C LEU A 6 25.11 8.83 63.81
N LEU A 7 24.95 8.98 62.49
CA LEU A 7 25.46 10.01 61.57
C LEU A 7 26.99 10.12 61.34
N LEU A 8 27.38 10.07 60.07
CA LEU A 8 27.97 11.22 59.39
C LEU A 8 27.82 11.11 57.87
N SER A 9 27.33 12.21 57.29
CA SER A 9 27.21 12.58 55.88
C SER A 9 28.43 12.24 55.03
N VAL A 10 28.22 11.73 53.81
CA VAL A 10 28.82 12.34 52.62
C VAL A 10 27.83 12.23 51.46
N VAL A 11 27.42 13.41 51.00
CA VAL A 11 26.68 13.69 49.78
C VAL A 11 27.51 13.25 48.58
N TRP A 12 27.01 12.30 47.79
CA TRP A 12 27.34 12.21 46.37
C TRP A 12 26.02 12.24 45.60
N LEU A 13 25.70 13.44 45.12
CA LEU A 13 24.71 13.68 44.07
C LEU A 13 25.11 12.88 42.84
N LEU A 14 24.50 11.72 42.64
CA LEU A 14 24.30 11.16 41.31
C LEU A 14 22.83 11.36 40.97
N ILE A 15 22.60 12.51 40.35
CA ILE A 15 21.40 12.83 39.58
C ILE A 15 21.30 11.75 38.50
N ILE A 16 20.55 10.68 38.77
CA ILE A 16 19.95 9.90 37.68
C ILE A 16 18.76 10.76 37.26
N GLN A 17 19.00 11.67 36.32
CA GLN A 17 17.94 12.10 35.42
C GLN A 17 17.47 10.82 34.74
N GLU A 18 16.34 10.28 35.21
CA GLU A 18 15.45 9.53 34.33
C GLU A 18 15.07 10.51 33.23
N SER A 19 15.89 10.55 32.18
CA SER A 19 15.46 11.06 30.90
C SER A 19 14.38 10.11 30.43
N THR A 20 13.14 10.46 30.75
CA THR A 20 12.00 10.13 29.90
C THR A 20 12.32 10.72 28.53
N THR A 21 13.06 9.98 27.70
CA THR A 21 13.03 10.23 26.28
C THR A 21 11.63 9.81 25.87
N ASP A 22 10.75 10.80 25.78
CA ASP A 22 9.55 10.75 24.97
C ASP A 22 9.90 9.96 23.71
N ALA A 23 9.33 8.77 23.59
CA ALA A 23 9.23 8.08 22.32
C ALA A 23 8.32 8.96 21.48
N GLN A 24 8.91 9.92 20.78
CA GLN A 24 8.25 10.62 19.70
C GLN A 24 7.79 9.53 18.73
N ASP A 25 6.48 9.44 18.56
CA ASP A 25 5.83 8.75 17.46
C ASP A 25 6.54 9.17 16.18
N ALA A 26 7.43 8.31 15.68
CA ALA A 26 8.05 8.47 14.40
C ALA A 26 7.00 8.09 13.36
N ASP A 27 6.56 9.07 12.59
CA ASP A 27 5.79 8.91 11.36
C ASP A 27 6.25 7.67 10.58
N ASP A 28 5.32 6.74 10.35
CA ASP A 28 5.46 5.54 9.51
C ASP A 28 5.53 5.89 8.00
N ASP A 29 6.05 7.08 7.67
CA ASP A 29 6.33 7.58 6.31
C ASP A 29 7.86 7.64 6.05
N SER A 30 8.67 7.65 7.12
CA SER A 30 10.13 7.73 7.05
C SER A 30 10.83 6.43 6.62
N ARG A 31 10.10 5.31 6.46
CA ARG A 31 10.66 4.02 6.00
C ARG A 31 10.87 3.95 4.48
N CYS A 32 10.45 4.99 3.77
CA CYS A 32 10.47 5.06 2.32
C CYS A 32 11.47 6.04 1.71
N GLU A 33 12.15 6.83 2.55
CA GLU A 33 13.20 7.73 2.08
C GLU A 33 14.50 6.94 1.80
N VAL A 34 14.52 6.27 0.65
CA VAL A 34 15.78 5.77 0.10
C VAL A 34 16.44 6.93 -0.63
N GLY A 35 17.53 7.44 -0.09
CA GLY A 35 18.40 8.40 -0.76
C GLY A 35 19.06 7.76 -1.98
N CYS A 36 18.37 7.79 -3.12
CA CYS A 36 18.97 7.52 -4.42
C CYS A 36 19.66 8.79 -4.89
N ASP A 37 20.97 8.73 -5.17
CA ASP A 37 21.70 9.89 -5.71
C ASP A 37 20.96 10.42 -6.95
N LEU A 38 20.54 11.69 -6.87
CA LEU A 38 19.61 12.32 -7.80
C LEU A 38 20.21 12.58 -9.20
N ASP A 39 21.48 12.27 -9.40
CA ASP A 39 22.24 12.60 -10.60
C ASP A 39 22.07 11.59 -11.74
N THR A 40 21.49 10.40 -11.50
CA THR A 40 21.27 9.38 -12.53
C THR A 40 19.79 9.29 -12.89
N ASN A 41 19.40 9.91 -14.00
CA ASN A 41 18.05 9.87 -14.58
C ASN A 41 17.94 8.70 -15.60
N ASP A 42 18.45 7.53 -15.21
CA ASP A 42 18.49 6.33 -16.04
C ASP A 42 17.16 5.58 -15.94
N LEU A 43 16.14 6.10 -16.63
CA LEU A 43 14.77 5.58 -16.55
C LEU A 43 14.72 4.07 -16.75
N VAL A 44 13.94 3.37 -15.93
CA VAL A 44 13.70 1.93 -16.05
C VAL A 44 12.21 1.61 -16.01
N CYS A 45 11.77 0.69 -16.85
CA CYS A 45 10.45 0.10 -16.77
C CYS A 45 10.50 -1.08 -15.79
N GLY A 46 9.67 -1.06 -14.75
CA GLY A 46 9.58 -2.16 -13.79
C GLY A 46 8.68 -3.30 -14.26
N SER A 47 8.84 -4.45 -13.62
CA SER A 47 8.03 -5.66 -13.87
C SER A 47 6.52 -5.47 -13.63
N ASN A 48 6.10 -4.38 -12.97
CA ASN A 48 4.72 -3.96 -12.80
C ASN A 48 4.22 -2.98 -13.87
N ASN A 49 4.97 -2.76 -14.96
CA ASN A 49 4.64 -1.81 -16.02
C ASN A 49 4.56 -0.33 -15.55
N LYS A 50 5.23 0.00 -14.45
CA LYS A 50 5.48 1.37 -13.98
C LYS A 50 6.88 1.82 -14.38
N THR A 51 7.03 3.06 -14.81
CA THR A 51 8.34 3.67 -15.06
C THR A 51 8.90 4.25 -13.77
N TYR A 52 10.18 4.00 -13.50
CA TYR A 52 10.95 4.53 -12.36
C TYR A 52 12.08 5.42 -12.86
N ARG A 53 12.50 6.39 -12.06
CA ARG A 53 13.57 7.33 -12.46
C ARG A 53 14.90 6.62 -12.69
N ASN A 54 15.15 5.58 -11.90
CA ASN A 54 16.32 4.72 -11.98
C ASN A 54 16.06 3.39 -11.26
N GLU A 55 17.00 2.46 -11.41
CA GLU A 55 16.97 1.15 -10.74
C GLU A 55 16.96 1.28 -9.21
N CYS A 56 17.58 2.33 -8.65
CA CYS A 56 17.54 2.59 -7.21
C CYS A 56 16.13 2.90 -6.73
N GLU A 57 15.37 3.78 -7.40
CA GLU A 57 13.97 4.07 -7.06
C GLU A 57 13.08 2.82 -7.19
N LEU A 58 13.33 1.98 -8.20
CA LEU A 58 12.63 0.72 -8.35
C LEU A 58 12.87 -0.23 -7.17
N TYR A 59 14.12 -0.42 -6.77
CA TYR A 59 14.44 -1.26 -5.61
C TYR A 59 14.18 -0.57 -4.27
N ALA A 60 14.07 0.75 -4.23
CA ALA A 60 13.55 1.49 -3.09
C ALA A 60 12.07 1.16 -2.88
N GLU A 61 11.31 1.04 -3.96
CA GLU A 61 9.90 0.61 -3.91
C GLU A 61 9.77 -0.81 -3.33
N ASN A 62 10.71 -1.73 -3.61
CA ASN A 62 10.78 -3.02 -2.91
C ASN A 62 11.10 -2.94 -1.42
N ARG A 63 11.79 -1.89 -0.96
CA ARG A 63 12.15 -1.70 0.45
C ARG A 63 11.04 -1.01 1.24
N CYS A 64 10.35 -0.05 0.62
CA CYS A 64 9.09 0.52 1.06
C CYS A 64 8.03 -0.57 1.26
N TYR A 65 7.84 -1.37 0.21
CA TYR A 65 6.98 -2.53 0.25
C TYR A 65 7.82 -3.76 0.61
N ARG A 66 8.19 -3.91 1.89
CA ARG A 66 8.59 -5.23 2.46
C ARG A 66 7.48 -6.31 2.34
N ARG A 67 6.49 -6.09 1.47
CA ARG A 67 5.18 -6.69 1.46
C ARG A 67 4.65 -7.06 0.08
N ALA A 68 5.24 -6.57 -1.00
CA ALA A 68 4.80 -6.90 -2.35
C ALA A 68 5.67 -8.01 -2.92
N SER A 69 5.23 -9.26 -2.72
CA SER A 69 5.46 -10.23 -3.79
C SER A 69 4.47 -9.88 -4.91
N PRO A 70 4.93 -9.71 -6.16
CA PRO A 70 6.29 -9.99 -6.64
C PRO A 70 7.27 -8.82 -6.43
N TYR A 71 8.52 -9.16 -6.09
CA TYR A 71 9.64 -8.20 -6.01
C TYR A 71 9.76 -7.49 -7.36
N LEU A 72 9.67 -6.16 -7.35
CA LEU A 72 9.85 -5.31 -8.51
C LEU A 72 11.26 -5.50 -9.05
N THR A 73 11.38 -5.72 -10.35
CA THR A 73 12.66 -5.80 -11.04
C THR A 73 12.62 -4.92 -12.27
N VAL A 74 13.79 -4.47 -12.72
CA VAL A 74 13.90 -3.82 -14.02
C VAL A 74 13.47 -4.83 -15.09
N ALA A 75 12.40 -4.50 -15.82
CA ALA A 75 11.96 -5.23 -17.01
C ALA A 75 12.83 -4.85 -18.21
N TYR A 76 13.04 -3.54 -18.42
CA TYR A 76 13.97 -2.98 -19.41
C TYR A 76 14.32 -1.53 -19.06
N ASN A 77 15.40 -1.01 -19.61
CA ASN A 77 15.77 0.40 -19.50
C ASN A 77 14.92 1.21 -20.48
N GLU A 78 14.56 2.44 -20.11
CA GLU A 78 13.57 3.36 -20.72
C GLU A 78 12.16 3.30 -20.10
N VAL A 79 11.28 4.21 -20.58
CA VAL A 79 9.89 4.34 -20.13
C VAL A 79 9.04 3.13 -20.54
N CYS A 80 8.10 2.72 -19.68
CA CYS A 80 7.16 1.68 -20.05
C CYS A 80 6.28 2.14 -21.22
N THR A 81 6.39 1.49 -22.37
CA THR A 81 5.56 1.79 -23.54
C THR A 81 4.54 0.69 -23.81
N ARG A 82 3.31 1.09 -24.15
CA ARG A 82 2.20 0.17 -24.46
C ARG A 82 2.36 -0.53 -25.82
N SER A 83 3.45 -0.24 -26.54
CA SER A 83 3.68 -0.71 -27.90
C SER A 83 4.60 -1.92 -27.90
N ARG A 84 3.98 -3.07 -28.18
CA ARG A 84 4.55 -4.34 -28.64
C ARG A 84 6.08 -4.32 -28.84
N ARG A 85 6.79 -5.03 -27.96
CA ARG A 85 7.91 -5.92 -28.30
C ARG A 85 8.30 -6.77 -27.09
N CYS A 86 7.38 -7.67 -26.73
CA CYS A 86 7.60 -8.72 -25.72
C CYS A 86 8.76 -9.67 -26.03
N LYS A 87 9.28 -9.63 -27.27
CA LYS A 87 10.20 -10.62 -27.82
C LYS A 87 11.57 -10.06 -28.20
N ASP A 88 11.69 -8.74 -28.38
CA ASP A 88 12.87 -8.12 -29.02
C ASP A 88 13.79 -7.38 -28.02
N SER A 89 13.40 -7.25 -26.75
CA SER A 89 14.16 -6.44 -25.77
C SER A 89 15.17 -7.25 -24.93
N CYS A 90 15.17 -8.59 -25.06
CA CYS A 90 16.02 -9.47 -24.25
C CYS A 90 17.16 -10.14 -25.06
N GLU A 91 17.46 -9.67 -26.27
CA GLU A 91 18.38 -10.33 -27.23
C GLU A 91 19.78 -10.66 -26.67
N ASN A 92 20.28 -9.85 -25.73
CA ASN A 92 21.60 -10.05 -25.12
C ASN A 92 21.57 -10.68 -23.72
N SER A 93 20.38 -11.07 -23.24
CA SER A 93 20.20 -11.57 -21.87
C SER A 93 20.13 -13.10 -21.88
N THR A 94 21.26 -13.76 -21.60
CA THR A 94 21.43 -15.22 -21.74
C THR A 94 21.73 -15.94 -20.42
N LYS A 95 21.58 -15.27 -19.28
CA LYS A 95 21.77 -15.89 -17.95
C LYS A 95 20.48 -16.62 -17.54
N PRO A 96 20.40 -17.96 -17.68
CA PRO A 96 19.14 -18.67 -17.57
C PRO A 96 18.59 -18.63 -16.14
N VAL A 97 17.26 -18.62 -16.05
CA VAL A 97 16.53 -18.70 -14.78
C VAL A 97 15.45 -19.77 -14.87
N CYS A 98 15.18 -20.44 -13.77
CA CYS A 98 14.09 -21.39 -13.68
C CYS A 98 12.86 -20.64 -13.16
N GLY A 99 11.76 -20.66 -13.92
CA GLY A 99 10.50 -20.10 -13.49
C GLY A 99 9.74 -21.00 -12.51
N SER A 100 8.81 -20.42 -11.77
CA SER A 100 7.91 -21.12 -10.85
C SER A 100 7.02 -22.18 -11.50
N ASN A 101 6.83 -22.04 -12.81
CA ASN A 101 6.14 -22.99 -13.68
C ASN A 101 7.06 -24.11 -14.20
N LEU A 102 8.30 -24.21 -13.70
CA LEU A 102 9.34 -25.16 -14.15
C LEU A 102 9.77 -24.98 -15.61
N LYS A 103 9.50 -23.82 -16.19
CA LYS A 103 10.02 -23.43 -17.50
C LYS A 103 11.36 -22.76 -17.29
N THR A 104 12.39 -23.23 -17.99
CA THR A 104 13.65 -22.50 -18.12
C THR A 104 13.40 -21.29 -19.02
N TYR A 105 13.69 -20.10 -18.51
CA TYR A 105 13.71 -18.88 -19.29
C TYR A 105 15.16 -18.55 -19.65
N PRO A 106 15.44 -18.09 -20.89
CA PRO A 106 16.79 -17.73 -21.31
C PRO A 106 17.43 -16.66 -20.41
N SER A 107 16.60 -15.81 -19.80
CA SER A 107 16.98 -14.98 -18.68
C SER A 107 15.80 -14.46 -17.86
N ALA A 108 16.11 -13.77 -16.76
CA ALA A 108 15.14 -13.00 -15.98
C ALA A 108 14.29 -12.06 -16.86
N CYS A 109 14.90 -11.35 -17.81
CA CYS A 109 14.22 -10.49 -18.78
C CYS A 109 13.13 -11.25 -19.54
N HIS A 110 13.45 -12.44 -20.05
CA HIS A 110 12.50 -13.26 -20.80
C HIS A 110 11.32 -13.74 -19.96
N LEU A 111 11.54 -14.00 -18.65
CA LEU A 111 10.48 -14.35 -17.72
C LEU A 111 9.55 -13.16 -17.45
N TYR A 112 10.11 -11.99 -17.17
CA TYR A 112 9.32 -10.79 -16.92
C TYR A 112 8.55 -10.33 -18.15
N ALA A 113 9.17 -10.40 -19.34
CA ALA A 113 8.52 -10.10 -20.60
C ALA A 113 7.31 -11.02 -20.85
N GLU A 114 7.41 -12.29 -20.47
CA GLU A 114 6.28 -13.23 -20.58
C GLU A 114 5.13 -12.86 -19.64
N ASN A 115 5.41 -12.51 -18.38
CA ASN A 115 4.36 -12.05 -17.44
C ASN A 115 3.66 -10.79 -17.94
N LEU A 116 4.43 -9.81 -18.41
CA LEU A 116 3.92 -8.54 -18.90
C LEU A 116 3.00 -8.74 -20.12
N CYS A 117 3.37 -9.67 -21.00
CA CYS A 117 2.74 -9.81 -22.31
C CYS A 117 1.63 -10.84 -22.37
N LEU A 118 1.74 -11.92 -21.60
CA LEU A 118 0.70 -12.92 -21.51
C LEU A 118 -0.31 -12.61 -20.41
N GLN A 119 0.02 -11.71 -19.47
CA GLN A 119 -0.78 -11.37 -18.29
C GLN A 119 -1.47 -12.61 -17.69
N PRO A 120 -0.69 -13.66 -17.38
CA PRO A 120 -1.26 -14.92 -16.92
C PRO A 120 -1.97 -14.68 -15.59
N LYS A 121 -3.08 -15.40 -15.37
CA LYS A 121 -3.84 -15.38 -14.10
C LYS A 121 -2.94 -15.59 -12.87
N ASN A 122 -1.87 -16.37 -13.03
CA ASN A 122 -0.82 -16.53 -12.03
C ASN A 122 0.53 -16.09 -12.65
N PRO A 123 1.14 -14.99 -12.19
CA PRO A 123 2.46 -14.56 -12.63
C PRO A 123 3.54 -15.62 -12.34
N VAL A 124 4.46 -15.81 -13.29
CA VAL A 124 5.60 -16.71 -13.16
C VAL A 124 6.73 -15.95 -12.44
N TYR A 125 7.30 -16.51 -11.38
CA TYR A 125 8.42 -15.88 -10.65
C TYR A 125 9.71 -16.67 -10.87
N ILE A 126 10.87 -16.03 -10.67
CA ILE A 126 12.17 -16.72 -10.70
C ILE A 126 12.25 -17.63 -9.47
N ALA A 127 12.29 -18.94 -9.68
CA ALA A 127 12.54 -19.93 -8.64
C ALA A 127 14.02 -19.97 -8.25
N TYR A 128 14.93 -19.92 -9.24
CA TYR A 128 16.39 -19.80 -9.03
C TYR A 128 17.12 -19.39 -10.31
N THR A 129 18.37 -18.91 -10.17
CA THR A 129 19.21 -18.39 -11.26
C THR A 129 20.06 -19.47 -11.95
N ALA A 130 19.39 -20.47 -12.50
CA ALA A 130 19.97 -21.47 -13.40
C ALA A 130 18.86 -22.11 -14.25
N GLU A 131 19.22 -22.97 -15.20
CA GLU A 131 18.23 -23.78 -15.92
C GLU A 131 17.46 -24.71 -14.97
N CYS A 132 16.20 -24.99 -15.28
CA CYS A 132 15.41 -25.91 -14.47
C CYS A 132 16.02 -27.32 -14.48
N ALA A 133 16.54 -27.77 -13.34
CA ALA A 133 17.01 -29.14 -13.15
C ALA A 133 15.82 -30.12 -13.13
N ARG A 134 15.78 -31.06 -14.07
CA ARG A 134 14.82 -32.17 -14.03
C ARG A 134 15.02 -32.98 -12.74
N GLY A 135 14.01 -32.96 -11.86
CA GLY A 135 13.93 -33.86 -10.71
C GLY A 135 14.86 -33.55 -9.54
N ARG A 136 15.53 -32.38 -9.49
CA ARG A 136 16.29 -31.98 -8.29
C ARG A 136 15.95 -30.55 -7.88
N CYS A 137 15.15 -30.44 -6.82
CA CYS A 137 14.92 -29.22 -6.07
C CYS A 137 16.16 -28.94 -5.19
N LEU A 138 17.28 -28.61 -5.83
CA LEU A 138 18.53 -28.19 -5.16
C LEU A 138 18.42 -26.71 -4.82
N PHE A 139 17.70 -26.41 -3.74
CA PHE A 139 17.57 -25.07 -3.19
C PHE A 139 18.63 -24.85 -2.11
N ALA A 140 19.54 -23.92 -2.35
CA ALA A 140 20.33 -23.30 -1.29
C ALA A 140 19.63 -21.98 -0.93
N CYS A 141 18.58 -22.05 -0.11
CA CYS A 141 18.05 -20.83 0.50
C CYS A 141 19.08 -20.36 1.54
N LEU A 142 19.54 -19.12 1.41
CA LEU A 142 20.31 -18.49 2.47
C LEU A 142 19.45 -18.47 3.75
N TYR A 143 20.08 -18.60 4.91
CA TYR A 143 19.39 -18.49 6.19
C TYR A 143 19.02 -17.03 6.48
N VAL A 144 18.05 -16.53 5.72
CA VAL A 144 17.46 -15.20 5.85
C VAL A 144 16.04 -15.41 6.34
N TYR A 145 15.76 -14.92 7.54
CA TYR A 145 14.43 -14.98 8.13
C TYR A 145 13.62 -13.75 7.69
N ASP A 146 12.81 -13.94 6.65
CA ASP A 146 11.90 -12.95 6.07
C ASP A 146 10.57 -13.65 5.72
N PRO A 147 9.74 -13.94 6.74
CA PRO A 147 8.69 -14.95 6.62
C PRO A 147 7.58 -14.55 5.64
N VAL A 148 6.91 -15.56 5.07
CA VAL A 148 5.73 -15.37 4.21
C VAL A 148 4.65 -16.38 4.56
N CYS A 149 3.38 -15.98 4.48
CA CYS A 149 2.23 -16.85 4.66
C CYS A 149 1.79 -17.44 3.31
N GLY A 150 1.82 -18.76 3.19
CA GLY A 150 1.40 -19.47 1.98
C GLY A 150 -0.12 -19.66 1.89
N SER A 151 -0.64 -19.93 0.68
CA SER A 151 -2.07 -20.19 0.41
C SER A 151 -2.61 -21.43 1.11
N ASN A 152 -1.72 -22.29 1.58
CA ASN A 152 -1.98 -23.44 2.44
C ASN A 152 -2.00 -23.09 3.94
N LYS A 153 -1.96 -21.80 4.30
CA LYS A 153 -1.88 -21.29 5.69
C LYS A 153 -0.62 -21.73 6.45
N LYS A 154 0.46 -22.06 5.74
CA LYS A 154 1.76 -22.37 6.33
C LYS A 154 2.69 -21.16 6.24
N THR A 155 3.34 -20.83 7.35
CA THR A 155 4.46 -19.88 7.38
C THR A 155 5.71 -20.53 6.77
N TYR A 156 6.35 -19.84 5.85
CA TYR A 156 7.67 -20.19 5.31
C TYR A 156 8.70 -19.18 5.79
N ALA A 157 9.92 -19.60 6.14
CA ALA A 157 10.91 -18.69 6.72
C ALA A 157 11.43 -17.65 5.72
N SER A 158 11.26 -17.91 4.43
CA SER A 158 11.45 -16.96 3.34
C SER A 158 10.59 -17.31 2.13
N SER A 159 10.43 -16.37 1.20
CA SER A 159 9.86 -16.65 -0.12
C SER A 159 10.61 -17.78 -0.85
N CYS A 160 11.94 -17.87 -0.69
CA CYS A 160 12.75 -18.96 -1.22
C CYS A 160 12.29 -20.34 -0.72
N GLU A 161 12.00 -20.47 0.58
CA GLU A 161 11.55 -21.74 1.15
C GLU A 161 10.17 -22.15 0.64
N LEU A 162 9.26 -21.20 0.44
CA LEU A 162 7.95 -21.46 -0.17
C LEU A 162 8.12 -21.96 -1.62
N TYR A 163 8.99 -21.33 -2.39
CA TYR A 163 9.28 -21.73 -3.76
C TYR A 163 9.98 -23.10 -3.83
N SER A 164 10.87 -23.38 -2.87
CA SER A 164 11.47 -24.71 -2.70
C SER A 164 10.40 -25.76 -2.44
N GLU A 165 9.39 -25.46 -1.64
CA GLU A 165 8.30 -26.37 -1.35
C GLU A 165 7.43 -26.62 -2.59
N ASN A 166 7.08 -25.57 -3.35
CA ASN A 166 6.38 -25.72 -4.62
C ASN A 166 7.12 -26.65 -5.58
N CYS A 167 8.45 -26.58 -5.64
CA CYS A 167 9.23 -27.52 -6.43
C CYS A 167 9.10 -28.95 -5.91
N ARG A 168 9.23 -29.17 -4.58
CA ARG A 168 9.15 -30.51 -3.96
C ARG A 168 7.77 -31.17 -4.14
N LEU A 169 6.72 -30.36 -4.12
CA LEU A 169 5.35 -30.82 -4.27
C LEU A 169 5.03 -31.23 -5.72
N ARG A 170 5.85 -30.87 -6.72
CA ARG A 170 5.59 -31.21 -8.13
C ARG A 170 5.91 -32.68 -8.46
N PRO A 171 5.23 -33.27 -9.47
CA PRO A 171 4.28 -32.64 -10.39
C PRO A 171 2.84 -32.50 -9.87
N ASN A 172 2.47 -33.26 -8.82
CA ASN A 172 1.07 -33.52 -8.48
C ASN A 172 0.53 -32.72 -7.29
N GLY A 173 1.38 -32.02 -6.56
CA GLY A 173 1.01 -31.28 -5.36
C GLY A 173 0.40 -29.91 -5.66
N PRO A 174 -0.38 -29.37 -4.70
CA PRO A 174 -1.02 -28.07 -4.83
C PRO A 174 0.03 -26.97 -4.89
N PHE A 175 -0.16 -26.01 -5.80
CA PHE A 175 0.70 -24.85 -5.91
C PHE A 175 0.39 -23.85 -4.80
N VAL A 176 1.37 -23.61 -3.93
CA VAL A 176 1.26 -22.68 -2.81
C VAL A 176 1.66 -21.29 -3.29
N THR A 177 0.77 -20.31 -3.22
CA THR A 177 1.09 -18.90 -3.49
C THR A 177 1.36 -18.18 -2.17
N ILE A 178 2.00 -17.03 -2.20
CA ILE A 178 2.09 -16.16 -1.02
C ILE A 178 0.75 -15.43 -0.89
N ILE A 179 0.09 -15.53 0.27
CA ILE A 179 -1.09 -14.72 0.61
C ILE A 179 -0.63 -13.35 1.10
N TYR A 180 0.31 -13.31 2.05
CA TYR A 180 0.87 -12.07 2.59
C TYR A 180 2.27 -12.30 3.17
N PRO A 181 3.10 -11.25 3.25
CA PRO A 181 4.36 -11.24 4.01
C PRO A 181 4.11 -11.41 5.52
N GLY A 182 5.02 -12.07 6.21
CA GLY A 182 4.90 -12.39 7.63
C GLY A 182 4.43 -13.82 7.89
N GLU A 183 4.31 -14.15 9.17
CA GLU A 183 3.82 -15.45 9.62
C GLU A 183 2.29 -15.52 9.53
N CYS A 184 1.72 -16.68 9.19
CA CYS A 184 0.26 -16.84 9.06
C CYS A 184 -0.52 -16.60 10.36
N ASP A 185 0.12 -16.77 11.52
CA ASP A 185 -0.52 -16.60 12.83
C ASP A 185 -0.52 -15.14 13.30
N LYS A 186 0.24 -14.28 12.60
CA LYS A 186 0.23 -12.83 12.75
C LYS A 186 -0.58 -12.29 11.59
N THR A 187 -1.89 -12.48 11.64
CA THR A 187 -2.77 -11.89 10.63
C THR A 187 -2.54 -10.37 10.64
N PRO A 188 -2.38 -9.72 9.47
CA PRO A 188 -2.44 -8.26 9.36
C PRO A 188 -3.78 -7.66 9.83
N CYS A 189 -4.75 -8.51 10.17
CA CYS A 189 -6.13 -8.21 10.55
C CYS A 189 -6.34 -7.92 12.03
N ASP A 190 -5.36 -8.15 12.90
CA ASP A 190 -5.48 -7.91 14.34
C ASP A 190 -5.14 -6.45 14.72
N ILE A 191 -5.50 -5.51 13.84
CA ILE A 191 -5.36 -4.08 14.13
C ILE A 191 -6.45 -3.70 15.13
N LYS A 192 -6.03 -3.39 16.36
CA LYS A 192 -6.92 -2.89 17.41
C LYS A 192 -7.27 -1.44 17.15
N CYS A 193 -8.43 -1.19 16.57
CA CYS A 193 -8.95 0.15 16.38
C CYS A 193 -9.68 0.68 17.62
N SER A 194 -9.63 2.00 17.80
CA SER A 194 -10.48 2.66 18.80
C SER A 194 -11.95 2.55 18.41
N MET A 195 -12.83 2.72 19.39
CA MET A 195 -14.28 2.82 19.19
C MET A 195 -14.72 4.25 18.88
N GLU A 196 -13.79 5.13 18.51
CA GLU A 196 -14.12 6.48 18.08
C GLU A 196 -14.89 6.42 16.76
N TYR A 197 -16.04 7.08 16.71
CA TYR A 197 -16.89 7.07 15.54
C TYR A 197 -16.71 8.37 14.74
N LYS A 198 -15.98 8.25 13.64
CA LYS A 198 -15.67 9.29 12.65
C LYS A 198 -15.82 8.66 11.26
N PRO A 199 -17.08 8.50 10.79
CA PRO A 199 -17.36 7.63 9.67
C PRO A 199 -16.77 8.15 8.36
N ILE A 200 -16.36 7.23 7.50
CA ILE A 200 -15.87 7.51 6.16
C ILE A 200 -16.51 6.53 5.16
N CYS A 201 -16.71 6.98 3.94
CA CYS A 201 -17.24 6.16 2.86
C CYS A 201 -16.08 5.66 1.99
N GLY A 202 -15.97 4.35 1.82
CA GLY A 202 -15.04 3.75 0.87
C GLY A 202 -15.53 3.88 -0.57
N ASP A 203 -14.60 3.82 -1.54
CA ASP A 203 -14.91 3.69 -2.97
C ASP A 203 -15.62 2.36 -3.33
N ASP A 204 -15.60 1.40 -2.39
CA ASP A 204 -16.40 0.18 -2.38
C ASP A 204 -17.86 0.38 -1.91
N SER A 205 -18.27 1.62 -1.63
CA SER A 205 -19.58 2.00 -1.09
C SER A 205 -19.90 1.42 0.29
N ILE A 206 -18.88 1.08 1.09
CA ILE A 206 -19.02 0.64 2.48
C ILE A 206 -18.68 1.78 3.44
N THR A 207 -19.52 1.98 4.46
CA THR A 207 -19.22 2.88 5.57
C THR A 207 -18.27 2.21 6.55
N TYR A 208 -17.13 2.84 6.82
CA TYR A 208 -16.18 2.43 7.84
C TYR A 208 -16.32 3.33 9.06
N SER A 209 -16.35 2.76 10.27
CA SER A 209 -16.59 3.52 11.52
C SER A 209 -15.53 4.59 11.80
N ASN A 210 -14.31 4.37 11.32
CA ASN A 210 -13.22 5.34 11.26
C ASN A 210 -12.13 4.87 10.28
N LYS A 211 -11.13 5.72 10.05
CA LYS A 211 -9.99 5.44 9.18
C LYS A 211 -9.22 4.18 9.56
N CYS A 212 -9.05 3.92 10.87
CA CYS A 212 -8.38 2.71 11.33
C CYS A 212 -9.12 1.45 10.87
N HIS A 213 -10.46 1.41 10.92
CA HIS A 213 -11.23 0.25 10.48
C HIS A 213 -11.12 0.02 8.96
N LEU A 214 -11.03 1.07 8.15
CA LEU A 214 -10.76 0.97 6.71
C LEU A 214 -9.35 0.43 6.45
N ASP A 215 -8.35 0.95 7.17
CA ASP A 215 -6.96 0.51 7.03
C ASP A 215 -6.76 -0.92 7.51
N ALA A 216 -7.46 -1.32 8.58
CA ALA A 216 -7.50 -2.69 9.05
C ALA A 216 -8.08 -3.63 8.00
N LYS A 217 -9.15 -3.21 7.32
CA LYS A 217 -9.73 -3.95 6.20
C LYS A 217 -8.77 -4.08 5.03
N ASN A 218 -8.09 -3.00 4.65
CA ASN A 218 -7.09 -3.02 3.58
C ASN A 218 -5.85 -3.85 3.94
N ALA A 219 -5.43 -3.83 5.20
CA ALA A 219 -4.36 -4.68 5.68
C ALA A 219 -4.73 -6.18 5.59
N CYS A 220 -6.01 -6.52 5.74
CA CYS A 220 -6.53 -7.87 5.54
C CYS A 220 -6.63 -8.33 4.09
N ASN A 221 -6.57 -7.40 3.14
CA ASN A 221 -6.71 -7.72 1.72
C ASN A 221 -5.38 -8.32 1.21
N GLY A 222 -5.45 -9.49 0.58
CA GLY A 222 -4.29 -10.07 -0.11
C GLY A 222 -3.87 -9.21 -1.31
N PRO A 223 -2.71 -9.48 -1.94
CA PRO A 223 -2.15 -8.67 -3.02
C PRO A 223 -3.03 -8.59 -4.28
N ASP A 224 -4.00 -9.49 -4.42
CA ASP A 224 -4.94 -9.54 -5.55
C ASP A 224 -6.24 -8.74 -5.32
N ILE A 225 -6.38 -8.04 -4.19
CA ILE A 225 -7.57 -7.24 -3.85
C ILE A 225 -7.15 -5.77 -3.81
N THR A 226 -7.75 -4.96 -4.68
CA THR A 226 -7.58 -3.50 -4.70
C THR A 226 -7.89 -2.93 -3.32
N SER A 227 -6.98 -2.12 -2.79
CA SER A 227 -7.22 -1.37 -1.55
C SER A 227 -8.40 -0.43 -1.73
N VAL A 228 -9.29 -0.42 -0.76
CA VAL A 228 -10.43 0.51 -0.68
C VAL A 228 -9.89 1.89 -0.35
N GLU A 229 -10.15 2.88 -1.20
CA GLU A 229 -9.78 4.26 -0.94
C GLU A 229 -10.93 5.03 -0.29
N VAL A 230 -10.60 6.11 0.42
CA VAL A 230 -11.64 6.99 0.98
C VAL A 230 -12.29 7.77 -0.17
N SER A 231 -13.58 7.55 -0.38
CA SER A 231 -14.38 8.34 -1.31
C SER A 231 -14.71 9.72 -0.71
N TYR A 232 -15.26 9.76 0.51
CA TYR A 232 -15.53 11.00 1.25
C TYR A 232 -15.68 10.78 2.76
N GLU A 233 -15.53 11.87 3.52
CA GLU A 233 -15.66 11.90 4.98
C GLU A 233 -17.13 12.03 5.43
N ASP A 234 -17.85 10.91 5.41
CA ASP A 234 -19.11 10.68 6.11
C ASP A 234 -19.53 9.20 5.93
N GLU A 235 -20.68 8.80 6.46
CA GLU A 235 -21.30 7.54 6.03
C GLU A 235 -21.64 7.53 4.54
N CYS A 236 -21.50 6.37 3.90
CA CYS A 236 -21.94 6.18 2.52
C CYS A 236 -23.44 6.43 2.38
N TYR A 237 -23.80 7.16 1.34
CA TYR A 237 -25.20 7.33 0.95
C TYR A 237 -25.75 6.03 0.34
N VAL A 238 -26.81 5.47 0.94
CA VAL A 238 -27.54 4.33 0.40
C VAL A 238 -28.87 4.78 -0.21
N ASN A 239 -29.09 4.48 -1.49
CA ASN A 239 -30.41 4.63 -2.11
C ASN A 239 -31.23 3.33 -1.93
N ALA A 240 -32.49 3.33 -2.39
CA ALA A 240 -33.38 2.18 -2.30
C ALA A 240 -32.85 0.90 -3.00
N GLN A 241 -31.80 1.00 -3.83
CA GLN A 241 -31.15 -0.14 -4.49
C GLN A 241 -29.81 -0.56 -3.85
N GLY A 242 -29.38 0.07 -2.75
CA GLY A 242 -28.20 -0.36 -1.98
C GLY A 242 -26.84 0.07 -2.53
N TYR A 243 -26.79 0.94 -3.55
CA TYR A 243 -25.54 1.51 -4.10
C TYR A 243 -25.76 2.97 -4.47
N GLY A 244 -25.09 3.91 -3.78
CA GLY A 244 -25.31 5.34 -3.97
C GLY A 244 -24.11 6.06 -4.57
N ASN A 245 -24.27 6.54 -5.80
CA ASN A 245 -23.45 7.63 -6.30
C ASN A 245 -23.74 8.89 -5.44
N PRO A 246 -22.74 9.56 -4.84
CA PRO A 246 -22.95 10.78 -4.04
C PRO A 246 -23.67 11.89 -4.83
N CYS A 247 -23.65 11.85 -6.16
CA CYS A 247 -24.41 12.77 -7.03
C CYS A 247 -25.91 12.54 -7.05
N ASN A 248 -26.33 11.39 -6.54
CA ASN A 248 -27.73 11.06 -6.35
C ASN A 248 -28.15 11.22 -4.87
N ARG A 249 -27.32 11.85 -4.03
CA ARG A 249 -27.68 12.17 -2.64
C ARG A 249 -28.91 13.07 -2.65
N ALA A 250 -30.02 12.55 -2.11
CA ALA A 250 -31.23 13.33 -1.95
C ALA A 250 -31.07 14.34 -0.81
N CYS A 251 -31.11 15.63 -1.15
CA CYS A 251 -31.16 16.70 -0.15
C CYS A 251 -32.61 17.00 0.24
N THR A 252 -32.82 17.31 1.52
CA THR A 252 -34.08 17.89 1.99
C THR A 252 -34.31 19.23 1.28
N ARG A 253 -35.57 19.62 1.09
CA ARG A 253 -35.92 20.93 0.49
C ARG A 253 -35.97 22.06 1.52
N GLU A 254 -35.27 21.91 2.64
CA GLU A 254 -35.15 22.98 3.62
C GLU A 254 -34.38 24.15 3.02
N ASN A 255 -34.87 25.37 3.28
CA ASN A 255 -34.25 26.59 2.80
C ASN A 255 -33.38 27.18 3.92
N ASN A 256 -32.20 26.61 4.12
CA ASN A 256 -31.21 27.03 5.11
C ASN A 256 -29.92 27.45 4.40
N PRO A 257 -29.93 28.59 3.68
CA PRO A 257 -28.88 28.90 2.71
C PRO A 257 -27.52 29.06 3.38
N VAL A 258 -26.45 28.73 2.64
CA VAL A 258 -25.06 28.94 3.04
C VAL A 258 -24.27 29.59 1.93
N CYS A 259 -23.32 30.44 2.29
CA CYS A 259 -22.37 31.03 1.35
C CYS A 259 -21.10 30.17 1.32
N GLY A 260 -20.77 29.62 0.15
CA GLY A 260 -19.54 28.86 -0.06
C GLY A 260 -18.32 29.77 -0.18
N SER A 261 -17.13 29.23 0.09
CA SER A 261 -15.84 29.91 -0.08
C SER A 261 -15.56 30.37 -1.52
N ASN A 262 -16.30 29.82 -2.49
CA ASN A 262 -16.31 30.22 -3.89
C ASN A 262 -17.26 31.41 -4.18
N GLY A 263 -17.91 31.99 -3.17
CA GLY A 263 -18.86 33.08 -3.33
C GLY A 263 -20.22 32.68 -3.90
N VAL A 264 -20.53 31.38 -3.98
CA VAL A 264 -21.82 30.86 -4.45
C VAL A 264 -22.74 30.56 -3.26
N THR A 265 -24.00 30.97 -3.35
CA THR A 265 -25.03 30.60 -2.39
C THR A 265 -25.57 29.21 -2.71
N TYR A 266 -25.56 28.32 -1.72
CA TYR A 266 -26.20 27.01 -1.79
C TYR A 266 -27.46 27.01 -0.93
N SER A 267 -28.58 26.49 -1.43
CA SER A 267 -29.89 26.60 -0.75
C SER A 267 -29.96 25.88 0.59
N ASN A 268 -29.07 24.90 0.80
CA ASN A 268 -28.80 24.30 2.10
C ASN A 268 -27.39 23.66 2.13
N PRO A 269 -26.88 23.30 3.33
CA PRO A 269 -25.57 22.69 3.47
C PRO A 269 -25.42 21.37 2.68
N CYS A 270 -26.51 20.60 2.53
CA CYS A 270 -26.48 19.37 1.77
C CYS A 270 -26.13 19.61 0.30
N LEU A 271 -26.72 20.64 -0.33
CA LEU A 271 -26.45 20.97 -1.73
C LEU A 271 -25.01 21.47 -1.96
N LEU A 272 -24.40 22.13 -0.97
CA LEU A 272 -22.97 22.47 -1.03
C LEU A 272 -22.10 21.20 -1.02
N ARG A 273 -22.44 20.22 -0.19
CA ARG A 273 -21.75 18.94 -0.16
C ARG A 273 -21.88 18.19 -1.48
N VAL A 274 -23.10 18.09 -2.02
CA VAL A 274 -23.33 17.46 -3.34
C VAL A 274 -22.49 18.13 -4.43
N PHE A 275 -22.38 19.46 -4.42
CA PHE A 275 -21.52 20.16 -5.37
C PHE A 275 -20.05 19.76 -5.23
N ASN A 276 -19.51 19.67 -4.01
CA ASN A 276 -18.14 19.19 -3.81
C ASN A 276 -17.95 17.75 -4.31
N ASP A 277 -18.91 16.89 -3.97
CA ASP A 277 -18.84 15.45 -4.23
C ASP A 277 -19.04 15.10 -5.72
N CYS A 278 -19.49 16.05 -6.57
CA CYS A 278 -19.94 15.77 -7.94
C CYS A 278 -19.56 16.77 -9.01
N ASP A 279 -19.68 18.06 -8.71
CA ASP A 279 -19.46 19.12 -9.68
C ASP A 279 -18.03 19.71 -9.56
N ASN A 280 -17.38 19.53 -8.41
CA ASN A 280 -16.07 20.11 -8.07
C ASN A 280 -14.96 19.05 -7.88
N LEU A 281 -15.01 17.94 -8.61
CA LEU A 281 -14.10 16.79 -8.43
C LEU A 281 -12.60 17.12 -8.60
N ASN A 282 -12.26 18.14 -9.39
CA ASN A 282 -10.86 18.53 -9.67
C ASN A 282 -10.48 19.89 -9.04
N GLY A 283 -11.34 20.46 -8.20
CA GLY A 283 -11.14 21.76 -7.57
C GLY A 283 -10.86 21.66 -6.07
N PRO A 284 -10.33 22.73 -5.45
CA PRO A 284 -10.22 22.78 -4.00
C PRO A 284 -11.63 22.70 -3.37
N PRO A 285 -11.79 21.99 -2.23
CA PRO A 285 -13.09 21.81 -1.61
C PRO A 285 -13.69 23.15 -1.20
N VAL A 286 -14.94 23.38 -1.61
CA VAL A 286 -15.71 24.57 -1.22
C VAL A 286 -16.17 24.38 0.22
N THR A 287 -15.77 25.26 1.11
CA THR A 287 -16.16 25.24 2.52
C THR A 287 -17.27 26.26 2.78
N ILE A 288 -18.04 26.09 3.84
CA ILE A 288 -19.03 27.11 4.25
C ILE A 288 -18.25 28.31 4.80
N GLN A 289 -18.37 29.46 4.13
CA GLN A 289 -17.81 30.72 4.60
C GLN A 289 -18.68 31.33 5.71
N TYR A 290 -20.01 31.30 5.55
CA TYR A 290 -20.99 31.66 6.58
C TYR A 290 -22.39 31.14 6.24
N TYR A 291 -23.25 31.04 7.26
CA TYR A 291 -24.67 30.74 7.09
C TYR A 291 -25.43 31.98 6.59
N GLY A 292 -26.31 31.78 5.62
CA GLY A 292 -27.02 32.82 4.85
C GLY A 292 -26.57 32.89 3.39
N GLU A 293 -27.28 33.69 2.59
CA GLU A 293 -26.93 33.92 1.19
C GLU A 293 -25.64 34.75 1.04
N CYS A 294 -24.86 34.49 0.01
CA CYS A 294 -23.70 35.30 -0.33
C CYS A 294 -24.10 36.75 -0.61
N ARG A 295 -23.47 37.68 0.10
CA ARG A 295 -23.67 39.11 -0.09
C ARG A 295 -22.95 39.56 -1.36
N ARG A 296 -23.67 40.21 -2.29
CA ARG A 296 -23.00 40.93 -3.38
C ARG A 296 -22.12 42.04 -2.79
N PRO A 297 -20.92 42.29 -3.33
CA PRO A 297 -20.19 43.51 -2.99
C PRO A 297 -21.09 44.70 -3.33
N ARG A 298 -21.31 45.59 -2.35
CA ARG A 298 -22.04 46.84 -2.61
C ARG A 298 -21.27 47.62 -3.68
N PRO A 299 -21.89 48.00 -4.82
CA PRO A 299 -21.25 48.93 -5.73
C PRO A 299 -21.22 50.29 -5.05
N GLY A 300 -20.03 50.75 -4.65
CA GLY A 300 -19.78 52.10 -4.18
C GLY A 300 -19.89 52.29 -2.66
N GLY A 301 -18.73 52.39 -2.01
CA GLY A 301 -18.54 53.16 -0.79
C GLY A 301 -17.28 53.99 -1.00
N TYR A 302 -17.47 55.26 -1.36
CA TYR A 302 -16.41 56.28 -1.43
C TYR A 302 -15.76 56.49 -0.06
#